data_AF-A0A2S7XD41-F1
#
_entry.id   AF-A0A2S7XD41-F1
#
_cell.length_a   1.000
_cell.length_b   1.000
_cell.length_c   1.000
_cell.angle_alpha   90.00
_cell.angle_beta   90.00
_cell.angle_gamma   90.00
#
_symmetry.space_group_name_H-M   'P 1'
#
loop_
_entity.id
_entity.type
_entity.pdbx_description
1 polymer ?
#
loop_
_entity_poly.entity_id
_entity_poly.type
_entity_poly.pdbx_seq_one_letter_code
_entity_poly.pdbx_strand_id
1 'polypeptide(L)'
;LTDDGRVLCGQQYRGEPEDGVPLVAVHRRGEPLQLLTAEPEEWLRFNHYIASIAVLGEHVVATSPRGNCYGVWNLKTTQLVEIASLADASGVVVNSNGSDLPQWHISSGTGKVINRTEKGEVVSHQTNVMWDNHWSQI
;
A
#
# COMPACT_ATOMS: atom_id res chain seq x y z
N LEU A 1 -10.66 0.43 6.33
CA LEU A 1 -12.03 0.11 5.88
C LEU A 1 -12.35 1.02 4.72
N THR A 2 -13.02 0.51 3.69
CA THR A 2 -13.58 1.35 2.63
C THR A 2 -14.93 1.93 3.09
N ASP A 3 -15.41 2.97 2.41
CA ASP A 3 -16.70 3.60 2.74
C ASP A 3 -17.89 2.64 2.56
N ASP A 4 -17.76 1.66 1.66
CA ASP A 4 -18.77 0.62 1.42
C ASP A 4 -18.64 -0.60 2.36
N GLY A 5 -17.82 -0.50 3.41
CA GLY A 5 -17.71 -1.49 4.47
C GLY A 5 -16.80 -2.69 4.15
N ARG A 6 -15.98 -2.60 3.10
CA ARG A 6 -14.95 -3.61 2.81
C ARG A 6 -13.74 -3.41 3.72
N VAL A 7 -13.10 -4.52 4.08
CA VAL A 7 -11.88 -4.57 4.87
C VAL A 7 -10.73 -4.95 3.96
N LEU A 8 -9.62 -4.23 4.07
CA LEU A 8 -8.37 -4.59 3.39
C LEU A 8 -7.48 -5.38 4.34
N CYS A 9 -6.80 -6.38 3.77
CA CYS A 9 -5.89 -7.26 4.48
C CYS A 9 -4.53 -7.21 3.78
N GLY A 10 -3.52 -6.68 4.46
CA GLY A 10 -2.12 -6.90 4.11
C GLY A 10 -1.59 -8.13 4.84
N GLN A 11 -0.78 -8.94 4.16
CA GLN A 11 -0.34 -10.24 4.65
C GLN A 11 1.19 -10.38 4.61
N GLN A 12 1.68 -11.37 5.35
CA GLN A 12 3.07 -11.82 5.31
C GLN A 12 3.07 -13.29 4.92
N TYR A 13 3.99 -13.66 4.04
CA TYR A 13 4.16 -15.05 3.61
C TYR A 13 5.45 -15.63 4.20
N ARG A 14 5.39 -16.92 4.55
CA ARG A 14 6.51 -17.68 5.12
C ARG A 14 6.54 -19.08 4.51
N GLY A 15 6.91 -19.14 3.25
CA GLY A 15 7.14 -20.37 2.49
C GLY A 15 8.40 -20.26 1.65
N GLU A 16 8.37 -20.79 0.43
CA GLU A 16 9.55 -20.80 -0.44
C GLU A 16 9.85 -19.38 -0.97
N PRO A 17 11.14 -18.96 -1.03
CA PRO A 17 11.53 -17.62 -1.48
C PRO A 17 11.03 -17.25 -2.89
N GLU A 18 10.88 -18.22 -3.77
CA GLU A 18 10.43 -18.08 -5.16
C GLU A 18 8.90 -17.95 -5.33
N ASP A 19 8.13 -18.11 -4.25
CA ASP A 19 6.67 -18.06 -4.32
C ASP A 19 6.14 -16.63 -4.52
N GLY A 20 5.70 -16.32 -5.74
CA GLY A 20 4.99 -15.06 -6.05
C GLY A 20 3.52 -15.10 -5.68
N VAL A 21 3.20 -15.10 -4.37
CA VAL A 21 1.83 -15.25 -3.88
C VAL A 21 1.14 -13.91 -3.57
N PRO A 22 -0.20 -13.81 -3.72
CA PRO A 22 -0.94 -12.62 -3.32
C PRO A 22 -0.80 -12.28 -1.85
N LEU A 23 -0.32 -11.06 -1.56
CA LEU A 23 -0.15 -10.55 -0.20
C LEU A 23 -1.22 -9.55 0.22
N VAL A 24 -2.06 -9.10 -0.71
CA VAL A 24 -3.14 -8.15 -0.45
C VAL A 24 -4.47 -8.77 -0.82
N ALA A 25 -5.46 -8.57 0.05
CA ALA A 25 -6.82 -9.04 -0.18
C ALA A 25 -7.86 -8.03 0.32
N VAL A 26 -9.08 -8.16 -0.19
CA VAL A 26 -10.26 -7.42 0.25
C VAL A 26 -11.33 -8.39 0.70
N HIS A 27 -12.04 -8.05 1.77
CA HIS A 27 -13.13 -8.84 2.30
C HIS A 27 -14.38 -7.98 2.50
N ARG A 28 -15.54 -8.56 2.20
CA ARG A 28 -16.85 -8.03 2.54
C ARG A 28 -17.57 -9.04 3.42
N ARG A 29 -18.27 -8.55 4.45
CA ARG A 29 -18.98 -9.43 5.39
C ARG A 29 -19.95 -10.35 4.65
N GLY A 30 -19.77 -11.66 4.83
CA GLY A 30 -20.61 -12.69 4.20
C GLY A 30 -20.07 -13.21 2.87
N GLU A 31 -18.97 -12.65 2.36
CA GLU A 31 -18.32 -13.08 1.12
C GLU A 31 -16.95 -13.71 1.41
N PRO A 32 -16.40 -14.55 0.53
CA PRO A 32 -15.04 -15.05 0.68
C PRO A 32 -14.00 -13.91 0.63
N LEU A 33 -12.79 -14.19 1.10
CA LEU A 33 -11.65 -13.28 0.94
C LEU A 33 -11.28 -13.21 -0.56
N GLN A 34 -11.28 -12.01 -1.13
CA GLN A 34 -10.91 -11.78 -2.52
C GLN A 34 -9.46 -11.28 -2.59
N LEU A 35 -8.57 -12.10 -3.17
CA LEU A 35 -7.17 -11.73 -3.37
C LEU A 35 -7.05 -10.68 -4.48
N LEU A 36 -6.20 -9.68 -4.28
CA LEU A 36 -5.84 -8.77 -5.36
C LEU A 36 -4.84 -9.46 -6.30
N THR A 37 -4.85 -9.05 -7.56
CA THR A 37 -4.09 -9.68 -8.64
C THR A 37 -2.84 -8.89 -8.96
N ALA A 38 -1.73 -9.59 -9.14
CA ALA A 38 -0.48 -9.15 -9.74
C ALA A 38 0.23 -10.40 -10.27
N GLU A 39 1.17 -10.25 -11.20
CA GLU A 39 1.99 -11.34 -11.67
C GLU A 39 2.88 -11.90 -10.52
N PRO A 40 3.28 -13.17 -10.55
CA PRO A 40 4.13 -13.74 -9.51
C PRO A 40 5.43 -12.95 -9.28
N GLU A 41 6.06 -12.47 -10.35
CA GLU A 41 7.27 -11.64 -10.30
C GLU A 41 7.03 -10.27 -9.66
N GLU A 42 5.82 -9.73 -9.82
CA GLU A 42 5.39 -8.49 -9.17
C GLU A 42 5.19 -8.71 -7.67
N TRP A 43 4.58 -9.83 -7.26
CA TRP A 43 4.46 -10.19 -5.84
C TRP A 43 5.82 -10.40 -5.17
N LEU A 44 6.78 -11.01 -5.87
CA LEU A 44 8.14 -11.20 -5.36
C LEU A 44 8.85 -9.87 -5.05
N ARG A 45 8.47 -8.76 -5.71
CA ARG A 45 9.00 -7.42 -5.39
C ARG A 45 8.70 -7.00 -3.95
N PHE A 46 7.62 -7.48 -3.36
CA PHE A 46 7.22 -7.16 -1.99
C PHE A 46 7.95 -7.99 -0.94
N ASN A 47 8.80 -8.94 -1.36
CA ASN A 47 9.61 -9.78 -0.48
C ASN A 47 8.78 -10.36 0.69
N HIS A 48 7.61 -10.92 0.32
CA HIS A 48 6.68 -11.61 1.21
C HIS A 48 6.16 -10.81 2.41
N TYR A 49 6.19 -9.47 2.36
CA TYR A 49 5.84 -8.65 3.51
C TYR A 49 5.10 -7.37 3.11
N ILE A 50 3.88 -7.19 3.60
CA ILE A 50 3.16 -5.91 3.58
C ILE A 50 3.20 -5.28 4.98
N ALA A 51 3.72 -4.06 5.08
CA ALA A 51 3.88 -3.35 6.35
C ALA A 51 2.68 -2.49 6.72
N SER A 52 2.09 -1.84 5.71
CA SER A 52 1.01 -0.89 5.87
C SER A 52 0.16 -0.89 4.61
N ILE A 53 -1.12 -0.54 4.76
CA ILE A 53 -2.10 -0.56 3.68
C ILE A 53 -3.16 0.51 3.92
N ALA A 54 -3.52 1.24 2.86
CA ALA A 54 -4.53 2.29 2.92
C ALA A 54 -5.35 2.33 1.63
N VAL A 55 -6.59 2.81 1.75
CA VAL A 55 -7.53 2.94 0.63
C VAL A 55 -7.96 4.39 0.47
N LEU A 56 -7.95 4.88 -0.77
CA LEU A 56 -8.58 6.14 -1.14
C LEU A 56 -9.33 5.93 -2.45
N GLY A 57 -10.63 6.27 -2.45
CA GLY A 57 -11.51 6.03 -3.57
C GLY A 57 -11.53 4.55 -3.96
N GLU A 58 -11.13 4.25 -5.19
CA GLU A 58 -11.13 2.90 -5.75
C GLU A 58 -9.74 2.26 -5.78
N HIS A 59 -8.77 2.83 -5.06
CA HIS A 59 -7.39 2.39 -5.12
C HIS A 59 -6.85 2.04 -3.75
N VAL A 60 -5.96 1.04 -3.74
CA VAL A 60 -5.26 0.58 -2.55
C VAL A 60 -3.78 0.84 -2.71
N VAL A 61 -3.15 1.42 -1.70
CA VAL A 61 -1.69 1.49 -1.59
C VAL A 61 -1.26 0.53 -0.49
N ALA A 62 -0.28 -0.33 -0.80
CA ALA A 62 0.37 -1.20 0.18
C ALA A 62 1.89 -1.05 0.13
N THR A 63 2.54 -0.99 1.28
CA THR A 63 3.98 -0.76 1.41
C THR A 63 4.73 -2.05 1.77
N SER A 64 5.96 -2.19 1.28
CA SER A 64 6.90 -3.22 1.69
C SER A 64 8.29 -2.61 1.97
N PRO A 65 8.71 -2.51 3.24
CA PRO A 65 10.06 -2.07 3.58
C PRO A 65 11.08 -3.12 3.16
N ARG A 66 10.74 -4.42 3.30
CA ARG A 66 11.61 -5.53 2.86
C ARG A 66 11.80 -5.58 1.35
N GLY A 67 10.79 -5.17 0.60
CA GLY A 67 10.80 -5.07 -0.86
C GLY A 67 11.34 -3.74 -1.39
N ASN A 68 11.56 -2.75 -0.52
CA ASN A 68 11.89 -1.38 -0.89
C ASN A 68 10.93 -0.81 -1.94
N CYS A 69 9.63 -1.05 -1.77
CA CYS A 69 8.61 -0.63 -2.72
C CYS A 69 7.25 -0.36 -2.06
N TYR A 70 6.38 0.30 -2.81
CA TYR A 70 4.94 0.26 -2.57
C TYR A 70 4.23 -0.10 -3.87
N GLY A 71 3.05 -0.73 -3.74
CA GLY A 71 2.18 -1.08 -4.85
C GLY A 71 0.87 -0.33 -4.80
N VAL A 72 0.26 -0.15 -5.96
CA VAL A 72 -1.07 0.45 -6.12
C VAL A 72 -1.96 -0.52 -6.88
N TRP A 73 -3.11 -0.86 -6.31
CA TRP A 73 -4.11 -1.72 -6.95
C TRP A 73 -5.40 -0.94 -7.19
N ASN A 74 -6.09 -1.27 -8.28
CA ASN A 74 -7.44 -0.79 -8.55
C ASN A 74 -8.47 -1.83 -8.04
N LEU A 75 -9.40 -1.40 -7.18
CA LEU A 75 -10.40 -2.26 -6.56
C LEU A 75 -11.54 -2.68 -7.49
N LYS A 76 -11.76 -1.98 -8.61
CA LYS A 76 -12.75 -2.41 -9.61
C LYS A 76 -12.24 -3.58 -10.43
N THR A 77 -10.98 -3.51 -10.88
CA THR A 77 -10.37 -4.53 -11.74
C THR A 77 -9.60 -5.59 -10.96
N THR A 78 -9.36 -5.33 -9.67
CA THR A 78 -8.46 -6.05 -8.76
C THR A 78 -7.01 -6.14 -9.22
N GLN A 79 -6.63 -5.42 -10.27
CA GLN A 79 -5.29 -5.48 -10.85
C GLN A 79 -4.35 -4.51 -10.16
N LEU A 80 -3.09 -4.92 -10.06
CA LEU A 80 -1.98 -4.01 -9.82
C LEU A 80 -1.88 -3.03 -10.99
N VAL A 81 -1.76 -1.74 -10.67
CA VAL A 81 -1.62 -0.67 -11.66
C VAL A 81 -0.27 0.04 -11.56
N GLU A 82 0.45 -0.11 -10.44
CA GLU A 82 1.79 0.46 -10.26
C GLU A 82 2.58 -0.27 -9.17
N ILE A 83 3.88 -0.44 -9.40
CA ILE A 83 4.88 -0.69 -8.34
C ILE A 83 5.91 0.42 -8.42
N ALA A 84 6.10 1.16 -7.34
CA ALA A 84 7.12 2.20 -7.26
C ALA A 84 8.20 1.84 -6.23
N SER A 85 9.46 2.12 -6.58
CA SER A 85 10.58 1.92 -5.67
C SER A 85 10.61 3.02 -4.61
N LEU A 86 10.70 2.61 -3.34
CA LEU A 86 10.86 3.49 -2.19
C LEU A 86 11.65 2.71 -1.13
N ALA A 87 12.90 3.11 -0.90
CA ALA A 87 13.75 2.49 0.11
C ALA A 87 13.04 2.51 1.47
N ASP A 88 13.03 1.37 2.15
CA ASP A 88 12.38 1.20 3.46
C ASP A 88 10.98 1.83 3.52
N ALA A 89 10.12 1.50 2.54
CA ALA A 89 8.74 1.98 2.47
C ALA A 89 7.94 1.49 3.68
N SER A 90 7.59 2.39 4.59
CA SER A 90 7.09 2.07 5.92
C SER A 90 5.57 2.22 6.02
N GLY A 91 5.07 3.33 6.56
CA GLY A 91 3.65 3.57 6.79
C GLY A 91 2.97 4.16 5.57
N VAL A 92 1.67 3.89 5.41
CA VAL A 92 0.81 4.65 4.49
C VAL A 92 -0.46 5.07 5.21
N VAL A 93 -0.84 6.33 5.05
CA VAL A 93 -2.10 6.91 5.55
C VAL A 93 -2.77 7.72 4.46
N VAL A 94 -4.08 7.87 4.52
CA VAL A 94 -4.79 8.85 3.69
C VAL A 94 -4.91 10.13 4.48
N ASN A 95 -4.51 11.24 3.88
CA ASN A 95 -4.83 12.56 4.37
C ASN A 95 -6.01 13.13 3.59
N SER A 96 -7.15 13.24 4.26
CA SER A 96 -8.37 13.89 3.75
C SER A 96 -8.71 15.18 4.49
N ASN A 97 -7.78 15.72 5.29
CA ASN A 97 -8.00 16.89 6.13
C ASN A 97 -7.55 18.16 5.40
N GLY A 98 -8.43 19.16 5.34
CA GLY A 98 -8.12 20.49 4.80
C GLY A 98 -8.84 20.82 3.50
N SER A 99 -8.38 21.87 2.82
CA SER A 99 -8.90 22.33 1.53
C SER A 99 -8.32 21.59 0.32
N ASP A 100 -7.30 20.77 0.55
CA ASP A 100 -6.62 20.01 -0.51
C ASP A 100 -7.40 18.74 -0.87
N LEU A 101 -7.15 18.23 -2.08
CA LEU A 101 -7.71 16.94 -2.49
C LEU A 101 -7.13 15.80 -1.64
N PRO A 102 -7.94 14.77 -1.31
CA PRO A 102 -7.44 13.60 -0.59
C PRO A 102 -6.24 12.96 -1.30
N GLN A 103 -5.25 12.55 -0.51
CA GLN A 103 -4.02 11.92 -1.02
C GLN A 103 -3.45 10.95 0.01
N TRP A 104 -2.68 9.96 -0.45
CA TRP A 104 -1.87 9.15 0.44
C TRP A 104 -0.60 9.87 0.83
N HIS A 105 -0.21 9.72 2.09
CA HIS A 105 1.14 9.99 2.59
C HIS A 105 1.81 8.65 2.86
N ILE A 106 2.91 8.37 2.17
CA ILE A 106 3.70 7.14 2.29
C ILE A 106 5.04 7.51 2.89
N SER A 107 5.37 6.96 4.05
CA SER A 107 6.63 7.24 4.73
C SER A 107 7.71 6.24 4.34
N SER A 108 8.95 6.62 4.61
CA SER A 108 10.12 5.78 4.54
C SER A 108 10.95 5.92 5.80
N GLY A 109 11.55 4.83 6.26
CA GLY A 109 12.53 4.89 7.35
C GLY A 109 13.83 5.62 6.99
N THR A 110 14.03 5.97 5.72
CA THR A 110 15.09 6.90 5.26
C THR A 110 14.73 8.38 5.46
N GLY A 111 13.54 8.66 6.00
CA GLY A 111 13.00 10.01 6.22
C GLY A 111 12.38 10.67 5.01
N LYS A 112 12.26 9.96 3.89
CA LYS A 112 11.50 10.39 2.71
C LYS A 112 9.99 10.22 2.96
N VAL A 113 9.21 11.17 2.46
CA VAL A 113 7.74 11.11 2.44
C VAL A 113 7.26 11.29 1.01
N ILE A 114 6.33 10.45 0.57
CA ILE A 114 5.66 10.54 -0.72
C ILE A 114 4.22 10.97 -0.49
N ASN A 115 3.81 12.04 -1.15
CA ASN A 115 2.42 12.43 -1.30
C ASN A 115 1.95 11.94 -2.65
N ARG A 116 0.88 11.13 -2.68
CA ARG A 116 0.34 10.56 -3.90
C ARG A 116 -1.16 10.80 -3.99
N THR A 117 -1.64 11.38 -5.07
CA THR A 117 -3.08 11.53 -5.31
C THR A 117 -3.68 10.24 -5.89
N GLU A 118 -5.00 10.07 -5.82
CA GLU A 118 -5.70 8.93 -6.45
C GLU A 118 -5.40 8.82 -7.96
N LYS A 119 -5.19 9.96 -8.63
CA LYS A 119 -4.89 10.03 -10.07
C LYS A 119 -3.45 9.66 -10.41
N GLY A 120 -2.61 9.38 -9.41
CA GLY A 120 -1.21 8.99 -9.59
C GLY A 120 -0.23 10.15 -9.68
N GLU A 121 -0.63 11.38 -9.33
CA GLU A 121 0.33 12.47 -9.17
C GLU A 121 1.16 12.24 -7.91
N VAL A 122 2.48 12.39 -8.02
CA VAL A 122 3.42 12.07 -6.95
C VAL A 122 4.30 13.28 -6.65
N VAL A 123 4.38 13.66 -5.38
CA VAL A 123 5.32 14.64 -4.85
C VAL A 123 6.13 13.99 -3.74
N SER A 124 7.44 14.24 -3.68
CA SER A 124 8.29 13.69 -2.63
C SER A 124 8.99 14.77 -1.82
N HIS A 125 9.11 14.54 -0.52
CA HIS A 125 9.79 15.41 0.42
C HIS A 125 10.83 14.62 1.21
N GLN A 126 11.98 15.23 1.47
CA GLN A 126 12.94 14.70 2.43
C GLN A 126 12.73 15.40 3.77
N THR A 127 12.71 14.62 4.84
CA THR A 127 12.58 15.13 6.20
C THR A 127 13.76 14.64 7.05
N ASN A 128 13.90 15.24 8.24
CA ASN A 128 14.87 14.80 9.26
C ASN A 128 14.26 13.78 10.24
N VAL A 129 13.04 13.29 9.96
CA VAL A 129 12.32 12.34 10.81
C VAL A 129 12.26 10.99 10.09
N MET A 130 12.73 9.95 10.76
CA MET A 130 12.67 8.57 10.26
C MET A 130 11.41 7.90 10.84
N TRP A 131 10.59 7.33 9.98
CA TRP A 131 9.31 6.74 10.36
C TRP A 131 9.35 5.22 10.26
N ASP A 132 8.75 4.55 11.24
CA ASP A 132 8.39 3.14 11.11
C ASP A 132 7.02 2.99 10.42
N ASN A 133 6.45 1.78 10.44
CA ASN A 133 5.18 1.48 9.79
C ASN A 133 3.93 1.88 10.61
N HIS A 134 4.06 2.32 11.87
CA HIS A 134 2.93 2.66 12.75
C HIS A 134 2.48 4.11 12.59
N TRP A 135 2.33 4.55 11.34
CA TRP A 135 1.91 5.91 11.05
C TRP A 135 0.39 6.06 11.18
N SER A 136 -0.05 7.04 11.95
CA SER A 136 -1.46 7.40 12.09
C SER A 136 -1.65 8.89 11.83
N GLN A 137 -2.71 9.21 11.09
CA GLN A 137 -3.22 10.58 11.04
C GLN A 137 -4.05 10.81 12.30
N ILE A 138 -3.78 11.90 13.02
CA ILE A 138 -4.51 12.34 14.22
C ILE A 138 -5.35 13.57 13.84
#